data_AF-A0A950P3K0-F1
#
_entry.id   AF-A0A950P3K0-F1
#
_cell.length_a   1.000
_cell.length_b   1.000
_cell.length_c   1.000
_cell.angle_alpha   90.00
_cell.angle_beta   90.00
_cell.angle_gamma   90.00
#
_symmetry.space_group_name_H-M   'P 1'
#
loop_
_entity.id
_entity.type
_entity.pdbx_description
1 polymer ?
#
loop_
_entity_poly.entity_id
_entity_poly.type
_entity_poly.pdbx_seq_one_letter_code
_entity_poly.pdbx_strand_id
1 'polypeptide(L)' 'MSAVAAYAEFDLCGPLPSGVTVLEASAGTGKTYTIAALAARYVAEGMPLERLLLIT' A
#
# COMPACT_ATOMS: atom_id res chain seq x y z
N MET A 1 17.22 25.63 -1.16
CA MET A 1 15.81 25.56 -1.60
C MET A 1 15.51 24.08 -1.79
N SER A 2 14.97 23.42 -0.76
CA SER A 2 14.84 21.97 -0.69
C SER A 2 13.75 21.49 -1.65
N ALA A 3 14.06 20.54 -2.52
CA ALA A 3 13.07 19.91 -3.38
C ALA A 3 12.12 19.09 -2.49
N VAL A 4 10.87 19.55 -2.36
CA VAL A 4 9.79 18.72 -1.81
C VAL A 4 9.61 17.59 -2.82
N ALA A 5 9.92 16.35 -2.42
CA ALA A 5 9.51 15.18 -3.19
C ALA A 5 7.99 15.28 -3.36
N ALA A 6 7.51 15.31 -4.61
CA ALA A 6 6.09 15.37 -4.90
C ALA A 6 5.46 14.03 -4.49
N TYR A 7 4.99 13.92 -3.25
CA TYR A 7 4.16 12.79 -2.82
C TYR A 7 2.82 12.88 -3.56
N ALA A 8 2.48 11.85 -4.33
CA ALA A 8 1.18 11.71 -4.96
C ALA A 8 0.18 11.09 -3.97
N GLU A 9 -1.09 11.45 -4.06
CA GLU A 9 -2.14 10.76 -3.33
C GLU A 9 -2.18 9.29 -3.74
N PHE A 10 -2.30 8.41 -2.75
CA PHE A 10 -2.36 6.97 -2.98
C PHE A 10 -3.80 6.54 -3.28
N ASP A 11 -4.03 6.04 -4.49
CA ASP A 11 -5.31 5.42 -4.87
C ASP A 11 -5.29 3.91 -4.63
N LEU A 12 -6.05 3.46 -3.64
CA LEU A 12 -6.17 2.05 -3.27
C LEU A 12 -6.85 1.20 -4.35
N CYS A 13 -7.61 1.78 -5.27
CA CYS A 13 -8.26 1.07 -6.38
C CYS A 13 -7.44 1.14 -7.68
N GLY A 14 -6.37 1.94 -7.71
CA GLY A 14 -5.44 2.07 -8.84
C GLY A 14 -4.58 0.82 -9.05
N PRO A 15 -3.59 0.87 -9.97
CA PRO A 15 -2.69 -0.25 -10.21
C PRO A 15 -2.01 -0.76 -8.93
N LEU A 16 -1.78 -2.07 -8.84
CA LEU A 16 -1.03 -2.62 -7.71
C LEU A 16 0.42 -2.08 -7.71
N PRO A 17 0.92 -1.61 -6.56
CA PRO A 17 2.29 -1.15 -6.47
C PRO A 17 3.29 -2.29 -6.75
N SER A 18 4.49 -1.93 -7.17
CA SER A 18 5.61 -2.86 -7.37
C SER A 18 6.87 -2.31 -6.71
N GLY A 19 7.82 -3.19 -6.36
CA GLY A 19 9.02 -2.79 -5.63
C GLY A 19 8.71 -2.25 -4.23
N VAL A 20 9.39 -1.18 -3.82
CA VAL A 20 9.19 -0.54 -2.51
C VAL A 20 8.25 0.64 -2.67
N THR A 21 7.12 0.62 -1.95
CA THR A 21 6.19 1.75 -1.85
C THR A 21 6.15 2.26 -0.42
N VAL A 22 6.31 3.58 -0.25
CA VAL A 22 6.18 4.24 1.05
C VAL A 22 4.79 4.89 1.10
N LEU A 23 3.97 4.42 2.04
CA LEU A 23 2.65 4.98 2.29
C LEU A 23 2.73 5.90 3.52
N GLU A 24 2.58 7.20 3.30
CA GLU A 24 2.37 8.16 4.40
C GLU A 24 0.91 8.04 4.86
N ALA A 25 0.71 7.98 6.17
CA ALA A 25 -0.61 7.89 6.74
C ALA A 25 -0.63 8.36 8.19
N SER A 26 -1.38 9.43 8.44
CA SER A 26 -1.61 10.03 9.75
C SER A 26 -2.55 9.20 10.66
N ALA A 27 -2.69 9.61 11.93
CA ALA A 27 -3.58 8.92 12.87
C ALA A 27 -5.04 8.92 12.35
N GLY A 28 -5.72 7.78 12.41
CA GLY A 28 -7.11 7.65 11.96
C GLY A 28 -7.34 7.57 10.45
N THR A 29 -6.30 7.59 9.60
CA THR A 29 -6.46 7.56 8.13
C THR A 29 -6.49 6.16 7.50
N GLY A 30 -6.79 5.12 8.29
CA GLY A 30 -7.02 3.78 7.75
C GLY A 30 -5.79 2.96 7.39
N LYS A 31 -4.60 3.21 7.97
CA LYS A 31 -3.38 2.40 7.76
C LYS A 31 -3.62 0.88 7.68
N THR A 32 -4.25 0.33 8.71
CA THR A 32 -4.56 -1.11 8.80
C THR A 32 -5.50 -1.56 7.70
N TYR A 33 -6.49 -0.74 7.35
CA TYR A 33 -7.41 -1.01 6.25
C TYR A 33 -6.65 -1.04 4.92
N THR A 34 -5.78 -0.05 4.65
CA THR A 34 -5.00 0.04 3.43
C THR A 34 -4.09 -1.17 3.23
N ILE A 35 -3.34 -1.60 4.27
CA ILE A 35 -2.45 -2.78 4.15
C ILE A 35 -3.24 -4.08 3.96
N ALA A 36 -4.38 -4.24 4.64
CA ALA A 36 -5.22 -5.43 4.51
C ALA A 36 -5.88 -5.50 3.12
N ALA A 37 -6.35 -4.36 2.61
CA ALA A 37 -6.91 -4.25 1.27
C ALA A 37 -5.86 -4.54 0.20
N LEU A 38 -4.63 -4.03 0.34
CA LEU A 38 -3.53 -4.37 -0.57
C LEU A 38 -3.26 -5.87 -0.59
N ALA A 39 -3.17 -6.52 0.57
CA ALA A 39 -2.99 -7.97 0.64
C ALA A 39 -4.12 -8.73 -0.06
N ALA A 40 -5.38 -8.35 0.20
CA ALA A 40 -6.54 -8.95 -0.47
C ALA A 40 -6.47 -8.76 -2.00
N ARG A 41 -6.05 -7.59 -2.48
CA ARG A 41 -5.89 -7.31 -3.91
C ARG A 41 -4.74 -8.12 -4.54
N TYR A 42 -3.59 -8.25 -3.88
CA TYR A 42 -2.51 -9.12 -4.38
C TYR A 42 -2.98 -10.57 -4.51
N VAL A 43 -3.73 -11.08 -3.52
CA VAL A 43 -4.31 -12.43 -3.60
C VAL A 43 -5.29 -12.55 -4.75
N ALA A 44 -6.17 -11.56 -4.94
CA ALA A 44 -7.13 -11.54 -6.05
C ALA A 44 -6.46 -11.53 -7.44
N GLU A 45 -5.29 -10.89 -7.55
CA GLU A 45 -4.45 -10.88 -8.77
C GLU A 45 -3.59 -12.16 -8.93
N GLY A 46 -3.78 -13.16 -8.05
CA GLY A 46 -3.16 -14.47 -8.15
C GLY A 46 -1.87 -14.66 -7.35
N MET A 47 -1.49 -13.70 -6.48
CA MET A 47 -0.40 -13.94 -5.53
C MET A 47 -0.84 -14.99 -4.50
N PRO A 48 -0.12 -16.12 -4.35
CA PRO A 48 -0.44 -17.09 -3.29
C PRO A 48 -0.32 -16.42 -1.92
N LEU A 49 -1.30 -16.65 -1.04
CA LEU A 49 -1.33 -16.03 0.29
C LEU A 49 -0.07 -16.33 1.12
N GLU A 50 0.47 -17.54 0.99
CA GLU A 50 1.73 -17.98 1.63
C GLU A 50 2.97 -17.18 1.23
N ARG A 51 2.89 -16.38 0.16
CA ARG A 51 3.96 -15.48 -0.29
C ARG A 51 3.81 -14.05 0.24
N LEU A 52 2.78 -13.75 1.03
CA LEU A 52 2.57 -12.45 1.65
C LEU A 52 3.01 -12.45 3.12
N LEU A 53 3.84 -11.49 3.49
CA LEU A 53 4.20 -11.20 4.88
C LEU A 53 3.60 -9.85 5.28
N LEU A 54 2.68 -9.88 6.27
CA LEU A 54 2.11 -8.69 6.88
C LEU A 54 2.56 -8.65 8.35
N ILE A 55 3.03 -7.47 8.78
CA ILE A 55 3.46 -7.22 10.15
C ILE A 55 2.70 -5.99 10.65
N THR A 56 2.20 -6.06 11.88
CA THR A 56 1.40 -5.02 12.54
C THR A 56 2.09 -4.49 13.79
#